data_AF-Q752C1-F1
#
_entry.id   AF-Q752C1-F1
#
_cell.length_a   1.000
_cell.length_b   1.000
_cell.length_c   1.000
_cell.angle_alpha   90.00
_cell.angle_beta   90.00
_cell.angle_gamma   90.00
#
_symmetry.space_group_name_H-M   'P 1'
#
loop_
_entity.id
_entity.type
_entity.pdbx_description
1 polymer ?
#
loop_
_entity_poly.entity_id
_entity_poly.type
_entity_poly.pdbx_seq_one_letter_code
_entity_poly.pdbx_strand_id
1 'polypeptide(L)'
;MDLDSLLSLEEQYYKEGYDEGRRENLQNNLVEGKQYGLQVGFQRYSSLGHMKGICDYLKLVLHDTPVEVTINELINMITRIPLDNSNSSATEYEQAITRVRNKFRLLLLTTQKHLKKRGLLAEDLSFDQFTTINKIIAGELRGFTTNDSEETKVTFQDQTQMW
;
A
#
# COMPACT_ATOMS: atom_id res chain seq x y z
N MET A 1 -31.56 -49.39 23.62
CA MET A 1 -30.81 -48.22 23.14
C MET A 1 -31.10 -47.13 24.14
N ASP A 2 -30.07 -46.67 24.85
CA ASP A 2 -30.22 -45.79 26.02
C ASP A 2 -30.29 -44.32 25.57
N LEU A 3 -31.34 -43.59 25.97
CA LEU A 3 -31.56 -42.21 25.54
C LEU A 3 -30.43 -41.28 26.01
N ASP A 4 -29.85 -41.58 27.19
CA ASP A 4 -28.72 -40.84 27.75
C ASP A 4 -27.46 -40.99 26.89
N SER A 5 -27.25 -42.17 26.29
CA SER A 5 -26.14 -42.40 25.37
C SER A 5 -26.28 -41.62 24.06
N LEU A 6 -27.50 -41.45 23.54
CA LEU A 6 -27.76 -40.65 22.33
C LEU A 6 -27.58 -39.14 22.60
N LEU A 7 -28.03 -38.66 23.77
CA LEU A 7 -27.84 -37.28 24.18
C LEU A 7 -26.36 -36.93 24.34
N SER A 8 -25.57 -37.83 24.94
CA SER A 8 -24.13 -37.67 25.10
C SER A 8 -23.38 -37.63 23.76
N LEU A 9 -23.89 -38.36 22.76
CA LEU A 9 -23.33 -38.41 21.42
C LEU A 9 -23.61 -37.10 20.65
N GLU A 10 -24.81 -36.55 20.77
CA GLU A 10 -25.16 -35.26 20.18
C GLU A 10 -24.31 -34.12 20.74
N GLU A 11 -24.17 -34.05 22.06
CA GLU A 11 -23.33 -33.05 22.73
C GLU A 11 -21.86 -33.17 22.33
N GLN A 12 -21.36 -34.41 22.15
CA GLN A 12 -20.02 -34.65 21.63
C GLN A 12 -19.84 -34.11 20.21
N TYR A 13 -20.78 -34.36 19.30
CA TYR A 13 -20.71 -33.86 17.93
C TYR A 13 -20.84 -32.33 17.85
N TYR A 14 -21.66 -31.69 18.69
CA TYR A 14 -21.70 -30.22 18.76
C TYR A 14 -20.36 -29.64 19.20
N LYS A 15 -19.75 -30.23 20.23
CA LYS A 15 -18.44 -29.80 20.72
C LYS A 15 -17.36 -29.99 19.67
N GLU A 16 -17.35 -31.14 19.00
CA GLU A 16 -16.41 -31.43 17.92
C GLU A 16 -16.58 -30.46 16.75
N GLY A 17 -17.82 -30.21 16.29
CA GLY A 17 -18.10 -29.25 15.22
C GLY A 17 -17.72 -27.82 15.60
N TYR A 18 -17.97 -27.40 16.85
CA TYR A 18 -17.54 -26.10 17.35
C TYR A 18 -16.01 -25.96 17.40
N ASP A 19 -15.32 -26.98 17.92
CA ASP A 19 -13.87 -26.99 18.01
C ASP A 19 -13.20 -27.04 16.63
N GLU A 20 -13.77 -27.80 15.70
CA GLU A 20 -13.35 -27.84 14.29
C GLU A 20 -13.53 -26.49 13.63
N GLY A 21 -14.75 -25.94 13.67
CA GLY A 21 -15.07 -24.65 13.06
C GLY A 21 -14.22 -23.53 13.65
N ARG A 22 -14.01 -23.52 14.96
CA ARG A 22 -13.14 -22.54 15.63
C ARG A 22 -11.69 -22.68 15.18
N ARG A 23 -11.17 -23.90 15.04
CA ARG A 23 -9.79 -24.15 14.62
C ARG A 23 -9.56 -23.72 13.18
N GLU A 24 -10.47 -24.11 12.28
CA GLU A 24 -10.41 -23.73 10.86
C GLU A 24 -10.52 -22.22 10.68
N ASN A 25 -11.49 -21.58 11.35
CA ASN A 25 -11.63 -20.12 11.33
C ASN A 25 -10.36 -19.43 11.81
N LEU A 26 -9.77 -19.87 12.93
CA LEU A 26 -8.55 -19.25 13.45
C LEU A 26 -7.39 -19.35 12.46
N GLN A 27 -7.25 -20.50 11.80
CA GLN A 27 -6.22 -20.71 10.78
C GLN A 27 -6.44 -19.82 9.56
N ASN A 28 -7.66 -19.79 9.02
CA ASN A 28 -8.00 -19.02 7.83
C ASN A 28 -7.86 -17.50 8.08
N ASN A 29 -8.38 -17.00 9.20
CA ASN A 29 -8.24 -15.58 9.59
C ASN A 29 -6.78 -15.16 9.73
N LEU A 30 -5.91 -16.04 10.24
CA LEU A 30 -4.49 -15.73 10.37
C LEU A 30 -3.81 -15.62 9.01
N VAL A 31 -4.11 -16.54 8.09
CA VAL A 31 -3.56 -16.51 6.71
C VAL A 31 -4.06 -15.28 5.97
N GLU A 32 -5.37 -15.03 6.01
CA GLU A 32 -6.00 -13.89 5.36
C GLU A 32 -5.45 -12.57 5.92
N GLY A 33 -5.39 -12.41 7.24
CA GLY A 33 -4.85 -11.21 7.87
C GLY A 33 -3.39 -10.93 7.48
N LYS A 34 -2.57 -11.97 7.32
CA LYS A 34 -1.19 -11.83 6.80
C LYS A 34 -1.16 -11.38 5.35
N GLN A 35 -1.97 -11.99 4.49
CA GLN A 35 -2.05 -11.63 3.07
C GLN A 35 -2.54 -10.20 2.90
N TYR A 36 -3.60 -9.83 3.63
CA TYR A 36 -4.16 -8.49 3.63
C TYR A 36 -3.14 -7.46 4.11
N GLY A 37 -2.46 -7.71 5.23
CA GLY A 37 -1.42 -6.82 5.75
C GLY A 37 -0.28 -6.61 4.76
N LEU A 38 0.18 -7.67 4.08
CA LEU A 38 1.20 -7.58 3.03
C LEU A 38 0.71 -6.75 1.84
N GLN A 39 -0.52 -6.98 1.39
CA GLN A 39 -1.12 -6.25 0.28
C GLN A 39 -1.24 -4.75 0.58
N VAL A 40 -1.82 -4.39 1.73
CA VAL A 40 -1.99 -3.00 2.14
C VAL A 40 -0.64 -2.31 2.33
N GLY A 41 0.32 -3.00 2.94
CA GLY A 41 1.69 -2.51 3.08
C GLY A 41 2.30 -2.21 1.71
N PHE A 42 2.26 -3.15 0.77
CA PHE A 42 2.80 -2.95 -0.57
C PHE A 42 2.13 -1.76 -1.28
N GLN A 43 0.80 -1.66 -1.26
CA GLN A 43 0.06 -0.54 -1.86
C GLN A 43 0.48 0.82 -1.28
N ARG A 44 0.64 0.90 0.04
CA ARG A 44 1.06 2.13 0.73
C ARG A 44 2.48 2.53 0.34
N TYR A 45 3.43 1.61 0.46
CA TYR A 45 4.85 1.92 0.34
C TYR A 45 5.41 1.87 -1.08
N SER A 46 4.72 1.25 -2.05
CA SER A 46 5.17 1.18 -3.45
C SER A 46 5.42 2.58 -4.05
N SER A 47 4.50 3.52 -3.78
CA SER A 47 4.65 4.90 -4.27
C SER A 47 5.87 5.63 -3.71
N LEU A 48 6.20 5.40 -2.44
CA LEU A 48 7.39 5.95 -1.80
C LEU A 48 8.66 5.36 -2.41
N GLY A 49 8.66 4.04 -2.67
CA GLY A 49 9.77 3.36 -3.34
C GLY A 49 10.04 3.94 -4.73
N HIS A 50 9.00 4.13 -5.54
CA HIS A 50 9.15 4.73 -6.87
C HIS A 50 9.63 6.19 -6.81
N MET A 51 9.10 7.02 -5.89
CA MET A 51 9.60 8.39 -5.70
C MET A 51 11.08 8.41 -5.34
N LYS A 52 11.49 7.53 -4.41
CA LYS A 52 12.90 7.38 -4.03
C LYS A 52 13.77 6.95 -5.22
N GLY A 53 13.32 5.98 -6.01
CA GLY A 53 14.04 5.54 -7.21
C GLY A 53 14.23 6.66 -8.24
N ILE A 54 13.20 7.49 -8.46
CA ILE A 54 13.29 8.67 -9.32
C ILE A 54 14.29 9.68 -8.74
N CYS A 55 14.28 9.93 -7.44
CA CYS A 55 15.26 10.78 -6.77
C CYS A 55 16.70 10.29 -6.98
N ASP A 56 16.94 8.99 -6.79
CA ASP A 56 18.26 8.37 -6.96
C ASP A 56 18.74 8.51 -8.42
N TYR A 57 17.84 8.30 -9.39
CA TYR A 57 18.13 8.50 -10.82
C TYR A 57 18.41 9.96 -11.16
N LEU A 58 17.59 10.90 -10.70
CA LEU A 58 17.78 12.33 -10.96
C LEU A 58 19.10 12.83 -10.38
N LYS A 59 19.51 12.32 -9.21
CA LYS A 59 20.80 12.66 -8.59
C LYS A 59 22.00 12.22 -9.44
N LEU A 60 21.87 11.09 -10.16
CA LEU A 60 22.91 10.59 -11.06
C LEU A 60 23.00 11.39 -12.37
N VAL A 61 21.86 11.81 -12.90
CA VAL A 61 21.79 12.47 -14.23
C VAL A 61 21.95 13.99 -14.13
N LEU A 62 21.52 14.59 -13.01
CA LEU A 62 21.54 16.03 -12.79
C LEU A 62 22.52 16.40 -11.68
N HIS A 63 23.59 17.10 -12.07
CA HIS A 63 24.56 17.70 -11.16
C HIS A 63 24.21 19.18 -10.93
N ASP A 64 23.01 19.46 -10.39
CA ASP A 64 22.55 20.82 -10.07
C ASP A 64 22.26 20.96 -8.57
N THR A 65 22.92 21.90 -7.91
CA THR A 65 22.91 22.05 -6.45
C THR A 65 21.50 22.26 -5.87
N PRO A 66 20.61 23.10 -6.42
CA PRO A 66 19.27 23.30 -5.86
C PRO A 66 18.36 22.07 -5.98
N VAL A 67 18.49 21.32 -7.08
CA VAL A 67 17.74 20.07 -7.29
C VAL A 67 18.24 19.00 -6.32
N GLU A 68 19.55 18.90 -6.13
CA GLU A 68 20.17 17.94 -5.24
C GLU A 68 19.78 18.14 -3.76
N VAL A 69 19.72 19.40 -3.29
CA VAL A 69 19.22 19.71 -1.93
C VAL A 69 17.77 19.21 -1.75
N THR A 70 16.91 19.50 -2.74
CA THR A 70 15.50 19.06 -2.72
C THR A 70 15.39 17.53 -2.71
N ILE A 71 16.23 16.85 -3.50
CA ILE A 71 16.31 15.38 -3.54
C ILE A 71 16.71 14.81 -2.17
N ASN A 72 17.78 15.34 -1.57
CA ASN A 72 18.28 14.84 -0.29
C ASN A 72 17.24 15.03 0.84
N GLU A 73 16.55 16.18 0.86
CA GLU A 73 15.43 16.41 1.80
C GLU A 73 14.30 15.39 1.59
N LEU A 74 13.95 15.10 0.34
CA LEU A 74 12.89 14.13 0.04
C LEU A 74 13.26 12.71 0.45
N ILE A 75 14.48 12.27 0.16
CA ILE A 75 14.98 10.96 0.59
C ILE A 75 14.99 10.86 2.13
N ASN A 76 15.40 11.92 2.82
CA ASN A 76 15.36 11.97 4.28
C ASN A 76 13.93 11.86 4.83
N MET A 77 12.95 12.52 4.19
CA MET A 77 11.55 12.40 4.58
C MET A 77 11.03 10.97 4.38
N ILE A 78 11.34 10.33 3.26
CA ILE A 78 10.93 8.95 2.95
C ILE A 78 11.56 7.96 3.95
N THR A 79 12.84 8.12 4.27
CA THR A 79 13.58 7.20 5.14
C THR A 79 13.14 7.26 6.60
N ARG A 80 12.56 8.38 7.04
CA ARG A 80 12.03 8.56 8.40
C ARG A 80 10.67 7.92 8.62
N ILE A 81 9.99 7.48 7.57
CA ILE A 81 8.67 6.87 7.70
C ILE A 81 8.84 5.50 8.37
N PRO A 82 8.19 5.24 9.52
CA PRO A 82 8.28 3.96 10.20
C PRO A 82 7.67 2.84 9.34
N LEU A 83 8.30 1.65 9.39
CA LEU A 83 7.89 0.46 8.62
C LEU A 83 7.26 -0.63 9.49
N ASP A 84 6.90 -0.31 10.73
CA ASP A 84 6.19 -1.22 11.63
C ASP A 84 4.66 -1.12 11.47
N ASN A 85 3.96 -2.07 12.09
CA ASN A 85 2.49 -2.18 12.01
C ASN A 85 1.77 -1.60 13.25
N SER A 86 2.40 -0.69 14.00
CA SER A 86 1.73 -0.04 15.13
C SER A 86 0.74 1.04 14.67
N ASN A 87 -0.28 1.29 15.49
CA ASN A 87 -1.28 2.34 15.20
C ASN A 87 -0.67 3.75 15.19
N SER A 88 0.40 4.00 15.97
CA SER A 88 1.12 5.28 15.94
C SER A 88 1.79 5.47 14.58
N SER A 89 2.52 4.45 14.13
CA SER A 89 3.22 4.46 12.84
C SER A 89 2.27 4.65 11.66
N ALA A 90 1.07 4.07 11.71
CA ALA A 90 0.03 4.31 10.71
C ALA A 90 -0.39 5.80 10.66
N THR A 91 -0.57 6.45 11.80
CA THR A 91 -0.94 7.87 11.86
C THR A 91 0.20 8.77 11.37
N GLU A 92 1.44 8.45 11.74
CA GLU A 92 2.64 9.16 11.30
C GLU A 92 2.84 9.05 9.78
N TYR A 93 2.58 7.86 9.22
CA TYR A 93 2.60 7.62 7.78
C TYR A 93 1.64 8.57 7.04
N GLU A 94 0.37 8.68 7.46
CA GLU A 94 -0.63 9.51 6.78
C GLU A 94 -0.24 11.00 6.74
N GLN A 95 0.38 11.49 7.81
CA GLN A 95 0.89 12.85 7.85
C GLN A 95 2.15 13.02 6.98
N ALA A 96 3.03 12.02 6.97
CA ALA A 96 4.28 12.07 6.22
C ALA A 96 4.04 11.97 4.71
N ILE A 97 3.14 11.10 4.24
CA ILE A 97 2.90 10.86 2.81
C ILE A 97 2.41 12.12 2.09
N THR A 98 1.56 12.91 2.74
CA THR A 98 1.06 14.18 2.19
C THR A 98 2.22 15.17 1.98
N ARG A 99 3.12 15.27 2.96
CA ARG A 99 4.30 16.14 2.88
C ARG A 99 5.28 15.66 1.80
N VAL A 100 5.57 14.37 1.75
CA VAL A 100 6.43 13.75 0.73
C VAL A 100 5.87 14.01 -0.67
N ARG A 101 4.57 13.79 -0.87
CA ARG A 101 3.89 13.99 -2.16
C ARG A 101 4.01 15.44 -2.64
N ASN A 102 3.77 16.39 -1.75
CA ASN A 102 3.86 17.82 -2.08
C ASN A 102 5.29 18.24 -2.41
N LYS A 103 6.28 17.75 -1.66
CA LYS A 103 7.68 18.01 -1.96
C LYS A 103 8.11 17.36 -3.28
N PHE A 104 7.65 16.14 -3.57
CA PHE A 104 7.90 15.47 -4.85
C PHE A 104 7.32 16.25 -6.03
N ARG A 105 6.10 16.81 -5.91
CA ARG A 105 5.54 17.73 -6.92
C ARG A 105 6.45 18.92 -7.20
N LEU A 106 7.01 19.54 -6.15
CA LEU A 106 7.95 20.64 -6.30
C LEU A 106 9.25 20.20 -6.99
N LEU A 107 9.74 19.00 -6.67
CA LEU A 107 10.92 18.42 -7.33
C LEU A 107 10.69 18.24 -8.83
N LEU A 108 9.55 17.66 -9.23
CA LEU A 108 9.18 17.48 -10.64
C LEU A 108 9.14 18.82 -11.37
N LEU A 109 8.46 19.83 -10.79
CA LEU A 109 8.36 21.16 -11.37
C LEU A 109 9.73 21.84 -11.52
N THR A 110 10.59 21.73 -10.51
CA THR A 110 11.93 22.33 -10.52
C THR A 110 12.82 21.67 -11.55
N THR A 111 12.77 20.34 -11.61
CA THR A 111 13.49 19.53 -12.60
C THR A 111 13.05 19.87 -14.01
N GLN A 112 11.74 19.97 -14.25
CA GLN A 112 11.19 20.31 -15.56
C GLN A 112 11.65 21.69 -16.03
N LYS A 113 11.63 22.70 -15.15
CA LYS A 113 12.15 24.03 -15.46
C LYS A 113 13.63 23.99 -15.81
N HIS A 114 14.42 23.21 -15.08
CA HIS A 114 15.85 23.04 -15.35
C HIS A 114 16.12 22.35 -16.70
N LEU A 115 15.35 21.32 -17.05
CA LEU A 115 15.43 20.64 -18.35
C LEU A 115 15.04 21.56 -19.51
N LYS A 116 13.94 22.31 -19.37
CA LYS A 116 13.51 23.32 -20.35
C LYS A 116 14.57 24.40 -20.56
N LYS A 117 15.22 24.87 -19.48
CA LYS A 117 16.34 25.84 -19.57
C LYS A 117 17.55 25.29 -20.34
N ARG A 118 17.79 23.98 -20.29
CA ARG A 118 18.83 23.30 -21.08
C ARG A 118 18.43 23.03 -22.53
N GLY A 119 17.25 23.48 -22.98
CA GLY A 119 16.76 23.29 -24.35
C GLY A 119 16.26 21.88 -24.64
N LEU A 120 16.11 21.03 -23.61
CA LEU A 120 15.54 19.71 -23.76
C LEU A 120 14.00 19.83 -23.76
N LEU A 121 13.36 19.42 -24.86
CA LEU A 121 11.92 19.23 -24.93
C LEU A 121 11.54 18.01 -24.09
N ALA A 122 11.40 18.21 -22.78
CA ALA A 122 10.83 17.20 -21.91
C ALA A 122 9.30 17.32 -21.97
N GLU A 123 8.61 16.19 -22.19
CA GLU A 123 7.20 16.05 -21.85
C GLU A 123 6.94 16.60 -20.42
N ASP A 124 5.73 17.07 -20.14
CA ASP A 124 5.44 17.73 -18.87
C ASP A 124 5.55 16.76 -17.69
N LEU A 125 6.70 16.74 -16.98
CA LEU A 125 6.90 15.99 -15.74
C LEU A 125 5.86 16.43 -14.69
N SER A 126 4.73 15.73 -14.64
CA SER A 126 3.63 16.00 -13.71
C SER A 126 3.46 14.86 -12.71
N PHE A 127 2.85 15.20 -11.59
CA PHE A 127 2.51 14.18 -10.60
C PHE A 127 1.47 13.17 -11.14
N ASP A 128 0.61 13.60 -12.05
CA ASP A 128 -0.42 12.74 -12.64
C ASP A 128 0.18 11.73 -13.64
N GLN A 129 1.24 12.11 -14.34
CA GLN A 129 2.04 11.16 -15.12
C GLN A 129 2.71 10.14 -14.21
N PHE A 130 3.30 10.61 -13.10
CA PHE A 130 3.88 9.71 -12.10
C PHE A 130 2.85 8.72 -11.55
N THR A 131 1.65 9.15 -11.17
CA THR A 131 0.62 8.24 -10.64
C THR A 131 0.15 7.25 -11.69
N THR A 132 0.03 7.65 -12.94
CA THR A 132 -0.31 6.76 -14.06
C THR A 132 0.76 5.67 -14.23
N ILE A 133 2.03 6.06 -14.31
CA ILE A 133 3.16 5.12 -14.43
C ILE A 133 3.23 4.21 -13.21
N ASN A 134 3.04 4.75 -12.01
CA ASN A 134 3.04 3.98 -10.77
C ASN A 134 1.98 2.88 -10.78
N LYS A 135 0.75 3.21 -11.21
CA LYS A 135 -0.34 2.23 -11.35
C LYS A 135 0.00 1.15 -12.39
N ILE A 136 0.68 1.51 -13.48
CA ILE A 136 1.11 0.53 -14.50
C ILE A 136 2.18 -0.41 -13.93
N ILE A 137 3.18 0.11 -13.21
CA ILE A 137 4.30 -0.68 -12.67
C ILE A 137 3.87 -1.55 -11.50
N ALA A 138 3.12 -0.98 -10.54
CA ALA A 138 2.63 -1.71 -9.38
C ALA A 138 1.50 -2.70 -9.75
N GLY A 139 0.95 -2.58 -10.96
CA GLY A 139 -0.31 -3.19 -11.36
C GLY A 139 -1.50 -2.48 -10.71
N GLU A 140 -2.70 -2.68 -11.27
CA GLU A 140 -3.92 -2.49 -10.49
C GLU A 140 -3.90 -3.54 -9.37
N LEU A 141 -3.40 -3.16 -8.19
CA LEU A 141 -3.46 -4.01 -7.00
C LEU A 141 -4.92 -4.10 -6.56
N ARG A 142 -5.67 -5.00 -7.19
CA ARG A 142 -7.05 -5.30 -6.83
C ARG A 142 -7.03 -6.00 -5.47
N GLY A 143 -7.69 -5.39 -4.47
CA GLY A 143 -8.01 -6.05 -3.21
C GLY A 143 -8.80 -7.31 -3.51
N PHE A 144 -8.25 -8.48 -3.23
CA PHE A 144 -9.04 -9.70 -3.22
C PHE A 144 -9.72 -9.77 -1.86
N THR A 145 -10.98 -9.36 -1.79
CA THR A 145 -11.86 -9.70 -0.66
C THR A 145 -12.66 -10.92 -1.08
N THR A 146 -12.34 -12.08 -0.53
CA THR A 146 -13.17 -13.28 -0.66
C THR A 146 -14.40 -13.05 0.21
N ASN A 147 -15.46 -12.51 -0.37
CA ASN A 147 -16.76 -12.52 0.29
C ASN A 147 -17.32 -13.94 0.13
N ASP A 148 -17.12 -14.78 1.14
CA ASP A 148 -17.79 -16.06 1.30
C ASP A 148 -19.24 -15.81 1.74
N SER A 149 -20.07 -15.30 0.85
CA SER A 149 -21.54 -15.29 0.95
C SER A 149 -22.10 -14.95 -0.43
N GLU A 150 -23.08 -15.74 -0.84
CA GLU A 150 -23.64 -15.87 -2.18
C GLU A 150 -24.01 -14.53 -2.88
N GLU A 151 -24.00 -14.60 -4.22
CA GLU A 151 -24.35 -13.59 -5.23
C GLU A 151 -23.28 -12.56 -5.62
N THR A 152 -22.66 -12.89 -6.76
CA THR A 152 -21.84 -12.07 -7.66
C THR A 152 -22.41 -10.67 -7.90
N LYS A 153 -22.12 -9.71 -7.02
CA LYS A 153 -22.01 -8.30 -7.37
C LYS A 153 -20.68 -7.76 -6.88
N VAL A 154 -19.71 -7.79 -7.81
CA VAL A 154 -18.42 -7.14 -7.68
C VAL A 154 -18.68 -5.66 -7.43
N THR A 155 -18.62 -5.25 -6.16
CA THR A 155 -18.73 -3.84 -5.81
C THR A 155 -17.32 -3.29 -5.76
N PHE A 156 -16.98 -2.52 -6.79
CA PHE A 156 -15.69 -1.88 -6.96
C PHE A 156 -15.61 -0.67 -6.04
N GLN A 157 -14.92 -0.80 -4.92
CA GLN A 157 -14.55 0.36 -4.13
C GLN A 157 -13.11 0.71 -4.45
N ASP A 158 -12.95 1.72 -5.30
CA ASP A 158 -11.67 2.36 -5.54
C ASP A 158 -11.24 3.06 -4.25
N GLN A 159 -10.49 2.34 -3.40
CA GLN A 159 -10.01 2.84 -2.13
C GLN A 159 -8.97 3.96 -2.31
N THR A 160 -8.60 4.36 -3.55
CA THR A 160 -7.86 5.62 -3.72
C THR A 160 -8.70 6.87 -3.45
N GLN A 161 -10.03 6.77 -3.24
CA GLN A 161 -10.91 7.90 -2.91
C GLN A 161 -11.47 7.92 -1.48
N MET A 162 -11.13 6.97 -0.61
CA MET A 162 -11.59 6.98 0.80
C MET A 162 -10.60 7.57 1.81
N TRP A 163 -9.53 8.22 1.36
CA TRP A 163 -8.48 8.75 2.23
C TRP A 163 -7.96 10.09 1.70
#